data_AF-A0A945CMI6-F1
#
_entry.id   AF-A0A945CMI6-F1
#
_cell.length_a   1.000
_cell.length_b   1.000
_cell.length_c   1.000
_cell.angle_alpha   90.00
_cell.angle_beta   90.00
_cell.angle_gamma   90.00
#
_symmetry.space_group_name_H-M   'P 1'
#
loop_
_entity.id
_entity.type
_entity.pdbx_description
1 polymer ?
#
loop_
_entity_poly.entity_id
_entity_poly.type
_entity_poly.pdbx_seq_one_letter_code
_entity_poly.pdbx_strand_id
1 'polypeptide(L)'
;MNAILRTVLISGLLLAVSLEAREPTLARLSFWVPPERMSEFEGAYQEQLLPVLESKGLVESNQRSRATVDSVFCRLFEMGALDAIDSVNVILGGESVWTRELQGLGERFWDGNTELLRFGFALYGTPTGPGHSEPAGIVEKVVAGPGSQQGPWLTFDISDGFAPGSVEEILEDREGNLWFATSQGLRQYDGSHFTTFTVKDSLTNDMVYSILEDRRGDLWFGTGNGGVRRCDRETWTIFTMEDGLPSNTVRDILEDSGGGLWFATSDGVSRFDGARWIRFSREDGLADNGVMAIAEDGAGNLWFATLNGVSCYDGEGWAGYTSEDGLAGNWVTAIEEDSGGDLWFATRSGGVSRFDGSTWTTFTSEDGLANDQ
;
A
#
# COMPACT_ATOMS: atom_id res chain seq x y z
N MET A 1 -67.68 -30.00 -11.67
CA MET A 1 -68.98 -29.56 -11.13
C MET A 1 -68.72 -28.88 -9.79
N ASN A 2 -68.72 -27.53 -9.80
CA ASN A 2 -68.80 -26.53 -8.71
C ASN A 2 -67.74 -26.52 -7.57
N ALA A 3 -67.15 -25.39 -7.11
CA ALA A 3 -67.32 -23.94 -7.33
C ALA A 3 -66.00 -23.22 -6.91
N ILE A 4 -65.39 -22.29 -7.67
CA ILE A 4 -65.55 -20.80 -7.76
C ILE A 4 -65.39 -20.01 -6.43
N LEU A 5 -64.35 -19.15 -6.36
CA LEU A 5 -64.34 -17.70 -6.00
C LEU A 5 -62.87 -17.20 -5.95
N ARG A 6 -62.37 -16.47 -6.96
CA ARG A 6 -62.36 -15.00 -7.19
C ARG A 6 -61.31 -14.20 -6.39
N THR A 7 -60.45 -13.55 -7.17
CA THR A 7 -59.43 -12.53 -6.92
C THR A 7 -59.87 -11.33 -6.09
N VAL A 8 -58.99 -10.84 -5.19
CA VAL A 8 -58.74 -9.41 -4.95
C VAL A 8 -57.23 -9.20 -4.75
N LEU A 9 -56.64 -8.44 -5.68
CA LEU A 9 -55.31 -7.81 -5.61
C LEU A 9 -55.47 -6.46 -4.90
N ILE A 10 -54.70 -6.19 -3.83
CA ILE A 10 -54.23 -4.84 -3.47
C ILE A 10 -52.84 -4.94 -2.81
N SER A 11 -51.82 -4.58 -3.60
CA SER A 11 -50.50 -4.02 -3.25
C SER A 11 -49.87 -4.36 -1.89
N GLY A 12 -49.01 -5.37 -1.87
CA GLY A 12 -47.86 -5.46 -0.98
C GLY A 12 -46.62 -5.54 -1.85
N LEU A 13 -45.75 -4.54 -1.75
CA LEU A 13 -44.50 -4.41 -2.47
C LEU A 13 -43.67 -5.70 -2.30
N LEU A 14 -43.72 -6.62 -3.27
CA LEU A 14 -42.57 -7.48 -3.51
C LEU A 14 -41.47 -6.52 -3.98
N LEU A 15 -40.59 -6.10 -3.07
CA LEU A 15 -39.22 -5.87 -3.49
C LEU A 15 -38.73 -7.24 -3.96
N ALA A 16 -38.94 -7.51 -5.25
CA ALA A 16 -37.90 -8.12 -6.03
C ALA A 16 -36.66 -7.28 -5.75
N VAL A 17 -35.85 -7.71 -4.78
CA VAL A 17 -34.43 -7.39 -4.85
C VAL A 17 -34.04 -8.00 -6.18
N SER A 18 -33.95 -7.13 -7.19
CA SER A 18 -33.22 -7.46 -8.39
C SER A 18 -31.93 -8.09 -7.90
N LEU A 19 -31.66 -9.32 -8.33
CA LEU A 19 -30.27 -9.75 -8.41
C LEU A 19 -29.62 -8.73 -9.36
N GLU A 20 -29.22 -7.59 -8.81
CA GLU A 20 -28.27 -6.70 -9.47
C GLU A 20 -27.10 -7.61 -9.80
N ALA A 21 -26.79 -7.66 -11.10
CA ALA A 21 -25.69 -8.43 -11.62
C ALA A 21 -24.46 -8.09 -10.78
N ARG A 22 -24.01 -9.04 -9.95
CA ARG A 22 -22.70 -8.94 -9.31
C ARG A 22 -21.71 -8.90 -10.47
N GLU A 23 -20.97 -7.79 -10.58
CA GLU A 23 -19.98 -7.60 -11.63
C GLU A 23 -18.94 -8.72 -11.61
N PRO A 24 -18.36 -9.08 -12.77
CA PRO A 24 -17.46 -10.21 -12.89
C PRO A 24 -16.27 -10.08 -11.94
N THR A 25 -15.98 -11.17 -11.22
CA THR A 25 -14.73 -11.29 -10.46
C THR A 25 -13.59 -11.52 -11.45
N LEU A 26 -12.49 -10.79 -11.32
CA LEU A 26 -11.31 -11.03 -12.15
C LEU A 26 -10.45 -12.12 -11.52
N ALA A 27 -9.79 -12.90 -12.35
CA ALA A 27 -8.77 -13.86 -11.95
C ALA A 27 -7.52 -13.68 -12.80
N ARG A 28 -6.34 -13.84 -12.21
CA ARG A 28 -5.07 -13.82 -12.92
C ARG A 28 -4.42 -15.17 -12.86
N LEU A 29 -4.00 -15.66 -14.03
CA LEU A 29 -3.07 -16.76 -14.16
C LEU A 29 -1.74 -16.20 -14.66
N SER A 30 -0.67 -16.54 -13.96
CA SER A 30 0.69 -16.13 -14.30
C SER A 30 1.64 -17.33 -14.28
N PHE A 31 2.61 -17.34 -15.19
CA PHE A 31 3.71 -18.30 -15.21
C PHE A 31 5.02 -17.53 -15.36
N TRP A 32 6.04 -17.89 -14.59
CA TRP A 32 7.39 -17.55 -14.99
C TRP A 32 7.72 -18.35 -16.25
N VAL A 33 8.33 -17.74 -17.26
CA VAL A 33 8.72 -18.38 -18.53
C VAL A 33 10.03 -17.74 -18.98
N PRO A 34 11.07 -18.50 -19.35
CA PRO A 34 12.28 -17.91 -19.94
C PRO A 34 11.91 -17.03 -21.16
N PRO A 35 12.38 -15.77 -21.24
CA PRO A 35 11.96 -14.83 -22.30
C PRO A 35 12.08 -15.39 -23.72
N GLU A 36 13.15 -16.15 -23.98
CA GLU A 36 13.43 -16.78 -25.27
C GLU A 36 12.43 -17.87 -25.66
N ARG A 37 11.59 -18.33 -24.72
CA ARG A 37 10.55 -19.35 -24.92
C ARG A 37 9.13 -18.80 -24.81
N MET A 38 8.95 -17.50 -24.59
CA MET A 38 7.64 -16.89 -24.35
C MET A 38 6.64 -17.21 -25.47
N SER A 39 7.01 -16.97 -26.73
CA SER A 39 6.11 -17.24 -27.88
C SER A 39 5.76 -18.73 -28.04
N GLU A 40 6.67 -19.63 -27.70
CA GLU A 40 6.39 -21.07 -27.71
C GLU A 40 5.39 -21.43 -26.60
N PHE A 41 5.55 -20.82 -25.42
CA PHE A 41 4.67 -21.01 -24.27
C PHE A 41 3.26 -20.48 -24.53
N GLU A 42 3.11 -19.33 -25.19
CA GLU A 42 1.78 -18.79 -25.52
C GLU A 42 0.96 -19.77 -26.37
N GLY A 43 1.59 -20.40 -27.36
CA GLY A 43 0.94 -21.43 -28.18
C GLY A 43 0.52 -22.65 -27.36
N ALA A 44 1.40 -23.12 -26.47
CA ALA A 44 1.08 -24.24 -25.58
C ALA A 44 -0.07 -23.91 -24.61
N TYR A 45 -0.09 -22.68 -24.07
CA TYR A 45 -1.19 -22.19 -23.23
C TYR A 45 -2.54 -22.20 -23.98
N GLN A 46 -2.57 -21.68 -25.21
CA GLN A 46 -3.80 -21.61 -26.02
C GLN A 46 -4.35 -23.00 -26.35
N GLU A 47 -3.47 -23.97 -26.61
CA GLU A 47 -3.86 -25.34 -26.97
C GLU A 47 -4.25 -26.19 -25.75
N GLN A 48 -3.56 -26.03 -24.63
CA GLN A 48 -3.63 -26.97 -23.49
C GLN A 48 -4.40 -26.40 -22.29
N LEU A 49 -4.12 -25.16 -21.89
CA LEU A 49 -4.64 -24.59 -20.64
C LEU A 49 -5.93 -23.80 -20.84
N LEU A 50 -6.01 -22.96 -21.87
CA LEU A 50 -7.17 -22.10 -22.11
C LEU A 50 -8.49 -22.90 -22.22
N PRO A 51 -8.57 -24.02 -22.96
CA PRO A 51 -9.81 -24.81 -23.03
C PRO A 51 -10.26 -25.38 -21.67
N VAL A 52 -9.30 -25.71 -20.80
CA VAL A 52 -9.59 -26.19 -19.45
C VAL A 52 -10.19 -25.05 -18.61
N LEU A 53 -9.62 -23.85 -18.69
CA LEU A 53 -10.09 -22.67 -17.96
C LEU A 53 -11.49 -22.23 -18.43
N GLU A 54 -11.72 -22.19 -19.75
CA GLU A 54 -13.03 -21.88 -20.34
C GLU A 54 -14.10 -22.89 -19.90
N SER A 55 -13.76 -24.19 -19.82
CA SER A 55 -14.68 -25.22 -19.33
C SER A 55 -15.13 -25.02 -17.88
N LYS A 56 -14.38 -24.22 -17.10
CA LYS A 56 -14.68 -23.86 -15.71
C LYS A 56 -15.38 -22.50 -15.59
N GLY A 57 -15.74 -21.88 -16.71
CA GLY A 57 -16.44 -20.60 -16.72
C GLY A 57 -15.54 -19.38 -16.56
N LEU A 58 -14.23 -19.53 -16.79
CA LEU A 58 -13.30 -18.40 -16.88
C LEU A 58 -13.25 -17.93 -18.34
N VAL A 59 -13.54 -16.66 -18.58
CA VAL A 59 -13.47 -16.05 -19.91
C VAL A 59 -12.29 -15.10 -19.93
N GLU A 60 -11.34 -15.28 -20.86
CA GLU A 60 -10.19 -14.37 -20.96
C GLU A 60 -10.68 -12.93 -21.19
N SER A 61 -10.26 -12.01 -20.31
CA SER A 61 -10.76 -10.63 -20.31
C SER A 61 -10.15 -9.83 -21.47
N ASN A 62 -10.95 -8.93 -22.04
CA ASN A 62 -10.47 -7.94 -23.01
C ASN A 62 -9.76 -6.75 -22.34
N GLN A 63 -9.77 -6.68 -21.00
CA GLN A 63 -8.90 -5.76 -20.29
C GLN A 63 -7.45 -6.08 -20.65
N ARG A 64 -6.66 -5.05 -20.99
CA ARG A 64 -5.26 -5.26 -21.36
C ARG A 64 -4.57 -6.06 -20.25
N SER A 65 -3.99 -7.20 -20.61
CA SER A 65 -2.99 -7.83 -19.76
C SER A 65 -1.91 -6.80 -19.49
N ARG A 66 -1.55 -6.62 -18.22
CA ARG A 66 -0.53 -5.65 -17.81
C ARG A 66 0.81 -6.00 -18.46
N ALA A 67 1.67 -5.00 -18.65
CA ALA A 67 3.05 -5.30 -18.99
C ALA A 67 3.66 -6.05 -17.80
N THR A 68 4.04 -7.29 -18.04
CA THR A 68 4.80 -8.10 -17.11
C THR A 68 6.27 -7.98 -17.47
N VAL A 69 7.17 -8.32 -16.53
CA VAL A 69 8.58 -8.49 -16.90
C VAL A 69 8.70 -9.53 -18.02
N ASP A 70 9.71 -9.39 -18.89
CA ASP A 70 9.88 -10.23 -20.10
C ASP A 70 9.85 -11.74 -19.84
N SER A 71 10.11 -12.16 -18.60
CA SER A 71 10.09 -13.56 -18.17
C SER A 71 8.79 -14.02 -17.51
N VAL A 72 7.68 -13.30 -17.65
CA VAL A 72 6.39 -13.67 -17.05
C VAL A 72 5.28 -13.63 -18.10
N PHE A 73 4.64 -14.79 -18.32
CA PHE A 73 3.39 -14.90 -19.05
C PHE A 73 2.22 -14.63 -18.11
N CYS A 74 1.25 -13.81 -18.52
CA CYS A 74 0.09 -13.47 -17.70
C CYS A 74 -1.19 -13.34 -18.53
N ARG A 75 -2.31 -13.81 -17.99
CA ARG A 75 -3.67 -13.62 -18.53
C ARG A 75 -4.68 -13.28 -17.43
N LEU A 76 -5.60 -12.38 -17.77
CA LEU A 76 -6.73 -12.00 -16.93
C LEU A 76 -7.98 -12.72 -17.41
N PHE A 77 -8.83 -13.12 -16.48
CA PHE A 77 -10.08 -13.80 -16.77
C PHE A 77 -11.21 -13.15 -15.99
N GLU A 78 -12.37 -13.02 -16.63
CA GLU A 78 -13.63 -12.67 -16.01
C GLU A 78 -14.36 -13.95 -15.58
N MET A 79 -14.97 -13.89 -14.40
CA MET A 79 -15.74 -14.98 -13.81
C MET A 79 -17.14 -14.48 -13.44
N GLY A 80 -18.17 -15.29 -13.72
CA GLY A 80 -19.54 -15.01 -13.26
C GLY A 80 -19.68 -15.11 -11.73
N ALA A 81 -20.76 -14.54 -11.19
CA ALA A 81 -21.05 -14.57 -9.75
C ALA A 81 -21.12 -16.01 -9.23
N LEU A 82 -20.19 -16.37 -8.34
CA LEU A 82 -20.13 -17.69 -7.72
C LEU A 82 -20.39 -17.56 -6.21
N ASP A 83 -21.40 -18.27 -5.72
CA ASP A 83 -21.81 -18.31 -4.31
C ASP A 83 -20.87 -19.14 -3.42
N ALA A 84 -19.64 -19.42 -3.85
CA ALA A 84 -18.69 -20.24 -3.11
C ALA A 84 -17.26 -19.79 -3.40
N ILE A 85 -16.76 -18.84 -2.60
CA ILE A 85 -15.32 -18.63 -2.47
C ILE A 85 -14.77 -19.75 -1.59
N ASP A 86 -14.67 -20.94 -2.18
CA ASP A 86 -13.59 -21.87 -1.86
C ASP A 86 -12.64 -21.76 -3.07
N SER A 87 -11.58 -20.96 -2.91
CA SER A 87 -10.44 -20.71 -3.81
C SER A 87 -10.42 -21.48 -5.14
N VAL A 88 -10.08 -20.87 -6.28
CA VAL A 88 -9.86 -21.61 -7.55
C VAL A 88 -8.87 -22.80 -7.41
N ASN A 89 -8.00 -22.79 -6.41
CA ASN A 89 -7.21 -23.97 -6.02
C ASN A 89 -8.04 -25.21 -5.64
N VAL A 90 -9.28 -25.06 -5.16
CA VAL A 90 -10.27 -26.13 -4.95
C VAL A 90 -10.94 -26.54 -6.27
N ILE A 91 -11.14 -25.59 -7.19
CA ILE A 91 -11.75 -25.82 -8.52
C ILE A 91 -10.78 -26.53 -9.48
N LEU A 92 -9.50 -26.17 -9.45
CA LEU A 92 -8.45 -26.69 -10.34
C LEU A 92 -7.55 -27.75 -9.67
N GLY A 93 -7.34 -27.67 -8.34
CA GLY A 93 -6.43 -28.58 -7.61
C GLY A 93 -6.93 -30.01 -7.40
N GLY A 94 -8.20 -30.29 -7.72
CA GLY A 94 -8.76 -31.65 -7.76
C GLY A 94 -8.96 -32.21 -9.18
N GLU A 95 -8.58 -31.45 -10.22
CA GLU A 95 -8.93 -31.76 -11.61
C GLU A 95 -7.78 -32.50 -12.32
N SER A 96 -8.10 -33.69 -12.84
CA SER A 96 -7.13 -34.63 -13.40
C SER A 96 -6.55 -34.21 -14.76
N VAL A 97 -7.24 -33.33 -15.47
CA VAL A 97 -6.81 -32.78 -16.76
C VAL A 97 -5.87 -31.59 -16.52
N TRP A 98 -6.23 -30.62 -15.68
CA TRP A 98 -5.38 -29.48 -15.28
C TRP A 98 -4.02 -29.95 -14.76
N THR A 99 -4.01 -30.92 -13.85
CA THR A 99 -2.77 -31.49 -13.31
C THR A 99 -1.91 -32.13 -14.40
N ARG A 100 -2.54 -32.82 -15.37
CA ARG A 100 -1.86 -33.46 -16.50
C ARG A 100 -1.28 -32.44 -17.46
N GLU A 101 -2.04 -31.40 -17.81
CA GLU A 101 -1.56 -30.34 -18.69
C GLU A 101 -0.40 -29.57 -18.05
N LEU A 102 -0.48 -29.24 -16.75
CA LEU A 102 0.65 -28.63 -16.03
C LEU A 102 1.90 -29.52 -16.01
N GLN A 103 1.73 -30.84 -15.85
CA GLN A 103 2.84 -31.79 -15.94
C GLN A 103 3.46 -31.79 -17.34
N GLY A 104 2.63 -31.82 -18.39
CA GLY A 104 3.09 -31.74 -19.78
C GLY A 104 3.85 -30.44 -20.08
N LEU A 105 3.40 -29.31 -19.54
CA LEU A 105 4.12 -28.04 -19.64
C LEU A 105 5.44 -28.08 -18.86
N GLY A 106 5.48 -28.66 -17.66
CA GLY A 106 6.71 -28.87 -16.89
C GLY A 106 7.75 -29.69 -17.66
N GLU A 107 7.31 -30.76 -18.32
CA GLU A 107 8.17 -31.59 -19.17
C GLU A 107 8.72 -30.83 -20.39
N ARG A 108 7.90 -29.98 -21.00
CA ARG A 108 8.26 -29.25 -22.21
C ARG A 108 9.12 -28.01 -21.95
N PHE A 109 8.85 -27.29 -20.87
CA PHE A 109 9.43 -25.96 -20.61
C PHE A 109 10.47 -25.93 -19.49
N TRP A 110 10.52 -26.96 -18.64
CA TRP A 110 11.39 -27.05 -17.45
C TRP A 110 12.14 -28.39 -17.32
N ASP A 111 12.58 -28.96 -18.44
CA ASP A 111 13.40 -30.18 -18.49
C ASP A 111 12.85 -31.38 -17.69
N GLY A 112 11.52 -31.54 -17.65
CA GLY A 112 10.89 -32.63 -16.88
C GLY A 112 10.71 -32.33 -15.39
N ASN A 113 11.22 -31.20 -14.90
CA ASN A 113 11.15 -30.84 -13.50
C ASN A 113 9.93 -29.95 -13.21
N THR A 114 8.81 -30.60 -12.89
CA THR A 114 7.57 -29.92 -12.49
C THR A 114 7.70 -29.11 -11.20
N GLU A 115 8.74 -29.33 -10.37
CA GLU A 115 9.02 -28.49 -9.19
C GLU A 115 9.62 -27.12 -9.57
N LEU A 116 10.10 -26.95 -10.81
CA LEU A 116 10.56 -25.67 -11.36
C LEU A 116 9.45 -24.88 -12.03
N LEU A 117 8.28 -25.49 -12.27
CA LEU A 117 7.09 -24.80 -12.73
C LEU A 117 6.64 -23.81 -11.64
N ARG A 118 6.86 -22.52 -11.88
CA ARG A 118 6.44 -21.43 -10.99
C ARG A 118 5.25 -20.73 -11.64
N PHE A 119 4.06 -20.95 -11.10
CA PHE A 119 2.85 -20.30 -11.56
C PHE A 119 2.02 -19.79 -10.39
N GLY A 120 1.31 -18.69 -10.60
CA GLY A 120 0.42 -18.06 -9.64
C GLY A 120 -0.99 -17.98 -10.19
N PHE A 121 -1.97 -18.36 -9.38
CA PHE A 121 -3.38 -18.13 -9.68
C PHE A 121 -4.00 -17.29 -8.57
N ALA A 122 -4.36 -16.05 -8.86
CA ALA A 122 -4.88 -15.09 -7.89
C ALA A 122 -6.28 -14.62 -8.29
N LEU A 123 -7.18 -14.53 -7.31
CA LEU A 123 -8.51 -13.96 -7.48
C LEU A 123 -8.49 -12.47 -7.10
N TYR A 124 -9.00 -11.64 -7.98
CA TYR A 124 -9.16 -10.19 -7.85
C TYR A 124 -10.64 -9.91 -7.73
N GLY A 125 -11.17 -10.22 -6.56
CA GLY A 125 -12.54 -9.90 -6.22
C GLY A 125 -12.74 -10.04 -4.73
N THR A 126 -12.99 -8.91 -4.07
CA THR A 126 -13.81 -8.94 -2.86
C THR A 126 -15.26 -9.14 -3.29
N PRO A 127 -16.11 -9.80 -2.50
CA PRO A 127 -17.54 -9.74 -2.72
C PRO A 127 -17.95 -8.26 -2.80
N THR A 128 -18.48 -7.83 -3.95
CA THR A 128 -19.23 -6.57 -4.02
C THR A 128 -20.46 -6.74 -3.14
N GLY A 129 -20.49 -5.99 -2.05
CA GLY A 129 -21.57 -5.93 -1.08
C GLY A 129 -21.32 -4.73 -0.16
N PRO A 130 -22.32 -4.30 0.63
CA PRO A 130 -22.04 -3.34 1.69
C PRO A 130 -20.89 -3.91 2.52
N GLY A 131 -19.82 -3.12 2.70
CA GLY A 131 -18.70 -3.52 3.56
C GLY A 131 -19.25 -4.03 4.90
N HIS A 132 -18.61 -5.03 5.49
CA HIS A 132 -19.02 -5.46 6.82
C HIS A 132 -18.72 -4.31 7.79
N SER A 133 -19.73 -3.89 8.54
CA SER A 133 -19.56 -2.91 9.61
C SER A 133 -19.14 -3.66 10.87
N GLU A 134 -17.88 -3.54 11.26
CA GLU A 134 -17.45 -3.91 12.61
C GLU A 134 -17.85 -2.79 13.59
N PRO A 135 -18.29 -3.11 14.82
CA PRO A 135 -18.58 -2.08 15.81
C PRO A 135 -17.31 -1.29 16.16
N ALA A 136 -17.31 0.00 15.85
CA ALA A 136 -16.34 0.94 16.40
C ALA A 136 -16.88 1.51 17.72
N GLY A 137 -16.58 0.84 18.83
CA GLY A 137 -16.94 1.31 20.17
C GLY A 137 -18.45 1.36 20.47
N ILE A 138 -18.78 1.87 21.66
CA ILE A 138 -20.10 1.72 22.31
C ILE A 138 -21.16 2.72 21.78
N VAL A 139 -20.77 3.78 21.07
CA VAL A 139 -21.66 4.95 20.95
C VAL A 139 -22.25 5.18 19.56
N GLU A 140 -21.63 4.76 18.45
CA GLU A 140 -22.27 4.89 17.14
C GLU A 140 -21.77 3.88 16.10
N LYS A 141 -22.71 3.19 15.44
CA LYS A 141 -22.39 2.42 14.24
C LYS A 141 -22.09 3.38 13.11
N VAL A 142 -20.81 3.62 12.85
CA VAL A 142 -20.39 4.24 11.60
C VAL A 142 -20.57 3.19 10.52
N VAL A 143 -21.61 3.35 9.69
CA VAL A 143 -21.67 2.65 8.41
C VAL A 143 -20.49 3.17 7.63
N ALA A 144 -19.48 2.31 7.38
CA ALA A 144 -18.47 2.61 6.38
C ALA A 144 -19.25 3.06 5.14
N GLY A 145 -19.09 4.33 4.75
CA GLY A 145 -19.73 4.86 3.55
C GLY A 145 -19.47 3.90 2.39
N PRO A 146 -20.32 3.85 1.35
CA PRO A 146 -20.07 2.97 0.20
C PRO A 146 -18.64 3.26 -0.24
N GLY A 147 -17.72 2.33 0.08
CA GLY A 147 -16.29 2.54 -0.12
C GLY A 147 -16.17 3.02 -1.55
N SER A 148 -15.66 4.24 -1.73
CA SER A 148 -15.62 4.84 -3.04
C SER A 148 -14.91 3.85 -3.96
N GLN A 149 -15.57 3.56 -5.08
CA GLN A 149 -15.19 2.66 -6.18
C GLN A 149 -15.85 1.27 -6.09
N GLN A 150 -17.04 1.17 -6.68
CA GLN A 150 -17.42 -0.05 -7.40
C GLN A 150 -16.32 -0.33 -8.43
N GLY A 151 -15.62 -1.45 -8.31
CA GLY A 151 -14.56 -1.86 -9.24
C GLY A 151 -13.67 -2.97 -8.67
N PRO A 152 -12.93 -3.69 -9.52
CA PRO A 152 -12.02 -4.74 -9.07
C PRO A 152 -10.83 -4.14 -8.31
N TRP A 153 -10.53 -4.67 -7.12
CA TRP A 153 -9.25 -4.41 -6.45
C TRP A 153 -8.11 -4.97 -7.29
N LEU A 154 -7.07 -4.17 -7.46
CA LEU A 154 -5.90 -4.49 -8.27
C LEU A 154 -4.70 -4.74 -7.35
N THR A 155 -4.29 -6.01 -7.22
CA THR A 155 -3.06 -6.39 -6.51
C THR A 155 -1.87 -6.40 -7.48
N PHE A 156 -0.72 -5.92 -7.02
CA PHE A 156 0.57 -6.05 -7.70
C PHE A 156 1.48 -6.96 -6.88
N ASP A 157 2.13 -7.92 -7.54
CA ASP A 157 3.06 -8.86 -6.90
C ASP A 157 4.31 -9.12 -7.77
N ILE A 158 5.14 -10.08 -7.37
CA ILE A 158 6.40 -10.43 -8.05
C ILE A 158 6.20 -10.73 -9.53
N SER A 159 5.03 -11.24 -9.94
CA SER A 159 4.71 -11.49 -11.35
C SER A 159 4.50 -10.21 -12.17
N ASP A 160 4.15 -9.08 -11.53
CA ASP A 160 4.05 -7.76 -12.16
C ASP A 160 5.41 -7.04 -12.26
N GLY A 161 6.50 -7.69 -11.86
CA GLY A 161 7.79 -7.02 -11.66
C GLY A 161 7.92 -6.34 -10.29
N PHE A 162 6.91 -6.49 -9.43
CA PHE A 162 6.96 -6.02 -8.05
C PHE A 162 7.72 -7.04 -7.17
N ALA A 163 9.06 -6.99 -7.19
CA ALA A 163 9.94 -7.83 -6.35
C ALA A 163 9.52 -7.90 -4.85
N PRO A 164 9.96 -8.91 -4.08
CA PRO A 164 9.62 -9.01 -2.66
C PRO A 164 10.07 -7.77 -1.86
N GLY A 165 9.32 -7.40 -0.82
CA GLY A 165 9.65 -6.29 0.07
C GLY A 165 8.39 -5.68 0.70
N SER A 166 8.49 -5.31 1.99
CA SER A 166 7.51 -4.43 2.64
C SER A 166 7.53 -3.06 1.96
N VAL A 167 6.35 -2.53 1.63
CA VAL A 167 6.15 -1.15 1.18
C VAL A 167 6.04 -0.28 2.43
N GLU A 168 6.91 0.71 2.51
CA GLU A 168 6.98 1.64 3.65
C GLU A 168 6.19 2.93 3.34
N GLU A 169 6.29 3.44 2.11
CA GLU A 169 5.57 4.64 1.66
C GLU A 169 5.21 4.56 0.18
N ILE A 170 4.13 5.25 -0.21
CA ILE A 170 3.68 5.40 -1.59
C ILE A 170 3.49 6.90 -1.89
N LEU A 171 4.03 7.37 -3.01
CA LEU A 171 3.86 8.74 -3.49
C LEU A 171 3.42 8.73 -4.96
N GLU A 172 2.43 9.54 -5.32
CA GLU A 172 2.17 9.88 -6.73
C GLU A 172 2.92 11.19 -7.06
N ASP A 173 3.81 11.16 -8.04
CA ASP A 173 4.52 12.36 -8.49
C ASP A 173 3.64 13.22 -9.43
N ARG A 174 4.08 14.46 -9.69
CA ARG A 174 3.37 15.39 -10.60
C ARG A 174 3.30 14.93 -12.05
N GLU A 175 4.10 13.96 -12.45
CA GLU A 175 4.06 13.36 -13.78
C GLU A 175 3.05 12.20 -13.85
N GLY A 176 2.46 11.81 -12.71
CA GLY A 176 1.49 10.73 -12.57
C GLY A 176 2.12 9.35 -12.37
N ASN A 177 3.42 9.28 -12.07
CA ASN A 177 4.07 8.03 -11.71
C ASN A 177 3.82 7.71 -10.24
N LEU A 178 3.59 6.43 -9.94
CA LEU A 178 3.53 5.96 -8.55
C LEU A 178 4.91 5.48 -8.11
N TRP A 179 5.38 6.01 -7.00
CA TRP A 179 6.62 5.61 -6.35
C TRP A 179 6.32 4.80 -5.10
N PHE A 180 7.12 3.76 -4.87
CA PHE A 180 7.00 2.87 -3.72
C PHE A 180 8.35 2.79 -3.03
N ALA A 181 8.42 3.29 -1.80
CA ALA A 181 9.55 3.07 -0.91
C ALA A 181 9.41 1.66 -0.34
N THR A 182 10.45 0.85 -0.49
CA THR A 182 10.39 -0.53 0.00
C THR A 182 11.64 -0.87 0.80
N SER A 183 11.51 -1.92 1.61
CA SER A 183 12.63 -2.56 2.30
C SER A 183 13.69 -3.18 1.36
N GLN A 184 13.44 -3.26 0.05
CA GLN A 184 14.30 -3.89 -0.96
C GLN A 184 14.38 -3.09 -2.28
N GLY A 185 14.44 -1.77 -2.17
CA GLY A 185 14.68 -0.82 -3.26
C GLY A 185 13.58 0.22 -3.39
N LEU A 186 13.83 1.19 -4.25
CA LEU A 186 12.81 2.16 -4.67
C LEU A 186 12.17 1.66 -5.96
N ARG A 187 10.87 1.84 -6.12
CA ARG A 187 10.17 1.47 -7.35
C ARG A 187 9.36 2.61 -7.89
N GLN A 188 9.30 2.69 -9.21
CA GLN A 188 8.46 3.61 -9.95
C GLN A 188 7.55 2.80 -10.86
N TYR A 189 6.29 3.19 -10.93
CA TYR A 189 5.30 2.67 -11.86
C TYR A 189 4.79 3.80 -12.73
N ASP A 190 5.05 3.71 -14.03
CA ASP A 190 4.70 4.74 -15.02
C ASP A 190 3.25 4.62 -15.56
N GLY A 191 2.42 3.80 -14.91
CA GLY A 191 1.10 3.42 -15.40
C GLY A 191 1.09 2.17 -16.29
N SER A 192 2.27 1.67 -16.69
CA SER A 192 2.42 0.48 -17.53
C SER A 192 3.52 -0.47 -17.06
N HIS A 193 4.69 0.01 -16.66
CA HIS A 193 5.85 -0.78 -16.27
C HIS A 193 6.37 -0.37 -14.89
N PHE A 194 6.95 -1.34 -14.19
CA PHE A 194 7.74 -1.07 -12.98
C PHE A 194 9.22 -0.91 -13.33
N THR A 195 9.81 0.20 -12.89
CA THR A 195 11.27 0.38 -12.85
C THR A 195 11.72 0.23 -11.39
N THR A 196 12.74 -0.60 -11.17
CA THR A 196 13.34 -0.78 -9.84
C THR A 196 14.69 -0.09 -9.80
N PHE A 197 14.90 0.73 -8.79
CA PHE A 197 16.19 1.34 -8.46
C PHE A 197 16.74 0.61 -7.23
N THR A 198 17.97 0.12 -7.34
CA THR A 198 18.70 -0.58 -6.26
C THR A 198 20.04 0.09 -5.98
N VAL A 199 20.83 -0.47 -5.06
CA VAL A 199 22.23 -0.05 -4.87
C VAL A 199 23.05 -0.09 -6.18
N LYS A 200 22.72 -1.02 -7.09
CA LYS A 200 23.38 -1.09 -8.41
C LYS A 200 23.03 0.09 -9.31
N ASP A 201 21.90 0.73 -9.05
CA ASP A 201 21.35 1.87 -9.79
C ASP A 201 21.55 3.18 -9.01
N SER A 202 22.59 3.18 -8.16
CA SER A 202 23.06 4.33 -7.38
C SER A 202 22.23 4.71 -6.15
N LEU A 203 21.34 3.84 -5.65
CA LEU A 203 20.89 3.95 -4.25
C LEU A 203 22.06 3.63 -3.32
N THR A 204 22.11 4.27 -2.15
CA THR A 204 23.14 3.98 -1.13
C THR A 204 22.74 2.82 -0.22
N ASN A 205 21.44 2.52 -0.16
CA ASN A 205 20.87 1.38 0.54
C ASN A 205 19.57 0.95 -0.15
N ASP A 206 19.26 -0.35 -0.11
CA ASP A 206 18.00 -0.86 -0.65
C ASP A 206 16.81 -0.59 0.30
N MET A 207 17.03 -0.27 1.58
CA MET A 207 15.96 0.09 2.49
C MET A 207 15.61 1.58 2.33
N VAL A 208 14.46 1.85 1.72
CA VAL A 208 13.90 3.20 1.56
C VAL A 208 12.69 3.30 2.49
N TYR A 209 12.68 4.32 3.34
CA TYR A 209 11.60 4.56 4.30
C TYR A 209 10.63 5.62 3.83
N SER A 210 11.13 6.68 3.17
CA SER A 210 10.28 7.78 2.79
C SER A 210 10.56 8.39 1.42
N ILE A 211 9.54 9.03 0.85
CA ILE A 211 9.54 9.70 -0.45
C ILE A 211 8.82 11.04 -0.35
N LEU A 212 9.48 12.10 -0.80
CA LEU A 212 8.88 13.42 -0.92
C LEU A 212 9.18 14.01 -2.31
N GLU A 213 8.16 14.53 -2.99
CA GLU A 213 8.37 15.47 -4.11
C GLU A 213 8.24 16.90 -3.60
N ASP A 214 9.33 17.66 -3.63
CA ASP A 214 9.32 19.04 -3.16
C ASP A 214 8.60 20.00 -4.13
N ARG A 215 8.36 21.24 -3.71
CA ARG A 215 7.71 22.28 -4.53
C ARG A 215 8.44 22.55 -5.85
N ARG A 216 9.74 22.27 -5.93
CA ARG A 216 10.57 22.46 -7.13
C ARG A 216 10.48 21.27 -8.09
N GLY A 217 9.91 20.15 -7.65
CA GLY A 217 9.80 18.90 -8.40
C GLY A 217 11.01 17.99 -8.23
N ASP A 218 11.88 18.25 -7.23
CA ASP A 218 12.95 17.32 -6.89
C ASP A 218 12.36 16.21 -6.01
N LEU A 219 12.71 14.97 -6.30
CA LEU A 219 12.33 13.82 -5.48
C LEU A 219 13.40 13.56 -4.42
N TRP A 220 12.97 13.33 -3.19
CA TRP A 220 13.81 13.07 -2.03
C TRP A 220 13.45 11.71 -1.43
N PHE A 221 14.47 10.91 -1.15
CA PHE A 221 14.31 9.54 -0.67
C PHE A 221 15.08 9.35 0.63
N GLY A 222 14.36 9.09 1.72
CA GLY A 222 14.93 8.75 3.02
C GLY A 222 15.32 7.27 3.05
N THR A 223 16.57 6.97 3.41
CA THR A 223 17.07 5.59 3.38
C THR A 223 17.53 5.10 4.75
N GLY A 224 17.56 3.78 4.94
CA GLY A 224 18.18 3.14 6.09
C GLY A 224 19.70 3.12 5.94
N ASN A 225 20.43 3.80 6.82
CA ASN A 225 21.90 3.92 6.81
C ASN A 225 22.56 4.50 5.55
N GLY A 226 21.81 4.91 4.54
CA GLY A 226 22.33 5.47 3.28
C GLY A 226 22.25 7.01 3.17
N GLY A 227 21.65 7.68 4.15
CA GLY A 227 21.36 9.11 4.13
C GLY A 227 20.12 9.46 3.31
N VAL A 228 20.13 10.64 2.71
CA VAL A 228 19.08 11.12 1.80
C VAL A 228 19.58 11.06 0.37
N ARG A 229 18.75 10.54 -0.53
CA ARG A 229 18.99 10.54 -1.97
C ARG A 229 18.07 11.58 -2.60
N ARG A 230 18.61 12.54 -3.35
CA ARG A 230 17.82 13.53 -4.12
C ARG A 230 17.94 13.24 -5.61
N CYS A 231 16.83 13.27 -6.33
CA CYS A 231 16.77 13.27 -7.79
C CYS A 231 16.23 14.62 -8.30
N ASP A 232 17.09 15.38 -8.98
CA ASP A 232 16.66 16.52 -9.81
C ASP A 232 16.68 16.04 -11.26
N ARG A 233 15.52 15.63 -11.76
CA ARG A 233 15.29 15.03 -13.09
C ARG A 233 16.11 13.77 -13.34
N GLU A 234 17.35 13.93 -13.82
CA GLU A 234 18.28 12.83 -14.15
C GLU A 234 19.50 12.82 -13.23
N THR A 235 19.70 13.89 -12.45
CA THR A 235 20.88 14.04 -11.60
C THR A 235 20.57 13.61 -10.18
N TRP A 236 21.39 12.70 -9.70
CA TRP A 236 21.23 12.18 -8.36
C TRP A 236 22.33 12.67 -7.42
N THR A 237 21.92 13.13 -6.25
CA THR A 237 22.80 13.62 -5.17
C THR A 237 22.54 12.83 -3.89
N ILE A 238 23.57 12.69 -3.05
CA ILE A 238 23.48 12.03 -1.75
C ILE A 238 23.84 13.04 -0.68
N PHE A 239 23.07 13.07 0.39
CA PHE A 239 23.37 13.81 1.61
C PHE A 239 23.51 12.84 2.79
N THR A 240 24.52 13.04 3.61
CA THR A 240 24.90 12.16 4.71
C THR A 240 25.13 12.96 6.01
N MET A 241 25.58 12.26 7.05
CA MET A 241 26.09 12.89 8.27
C MET A 241 27.23 13.88 8.03
N GLU A 242 28.03 13.71 6.96
CA GLU A 242 29.10 14.65 6.61
C GLU A 242 28.55 15.98 6.11
N ASP A 243 27.36 15.98 5.50
CA ASP A 243 26.73 17.17 4.93
C ASP A 243 25.92 17.95 5.96
N GLY A 244 25.27 17.25 6.90
CA GLY A 244 24.28 17.92 7.73
C GLY A 244 23.30 17.04 8.49
N LEU A 245 23.16 15.77 8.13
CA LEU A 245 22.24 14.87 8.83
C LEU A 245 22.76 14.48 10.22
N PRO A 246 21.90 14.30 11.23
CA PRO A 246 22.30 13.73 12.51
C PRO A 246 22.60 12.22 12.40
N SER A 247 21.84 11.50 11.56
CA SER A 247 22.04 10.09 11.25
C SER A 247 21.82 9.80 9.76
N ASN A 248 22.50 8.80 9.22
CA ASN A 248 22.26 8.28 7.87
C ASN A 248 21.01 7.40 7.77
N THR A 249 20.31 7.14 8.87
CA THR A 249 18.98 6.51 8.84
C THR A 249 17.93 7.61 8.91
N VAL A 250 17.28 7.87 7.78
CA VAL A 250 16.26 8.92 7.61
C VAL A 250 14.91 8.25 7.51
N ARG A 251 14.02 8.56 8.47
CA ARG A 251 12.71 7.92 8.64
C ARG A 251 11.61 8.62 7.89
N ASP A 252 11.68 9.95 7.82
CA ASP A 252 10.64 10.77 7.23
C ASP A 252 11.22 12.09 6.70
N ILE A 253 10.56 12.67 5.71
CA ILE A 253 10.95 13.93 5.07
C ILE A 253 9.71 14.79 4.84
N LEU A 254 9.73 16.03 5.32
CA LEU A 254 8.64 16.99 5.16
C LEU A 254 9.14 18.32 4.60
N GLU A 255 8.41 18.92 3.66
CA GLU A 255 8.64 20.31 3.24
C GLU A 255 7.66 21.24 3.97
N ASP A 256 8.18 22.08 4.87
CA ASP A 256 7.38 23.05 5.63
C ASP A 256 6.74 24.10 4.70
N SER A 257 5.72 24.81 5.16
CA SER A 257 5.02 25.87 4.42
C SER A 257 5.93 27.03 3.98
N GLY A 258 7.08 27.20 4.64
CA GLY A 258 8.13 28.15 4.30
C GLY A 258 9.12 27.65 3.22
N GLY A 259 9.00 26.41 2.77
CA GLY A 259 9.90 25.77 1.79
C GLY A 259 11.17 25.16 2.38
N GLY A 260 11.27 25.05 3.71
CA GLY A 260 12.34 24.33 4.39
C GLY A 260 12.07 22.84 4.39
N LEU A 261 13.09 22.04 4.07
CA LEU A 261 13.01 20.58 4.13
C LEU A 261 13.46 20.10 5.50
N TRP A 262 12.67 19.25 6.12
CA TRP A 262 12.93 18.65 7.42
C TRP A 262 13.10 17.15 7.27
N PHE A 263 14.08 16.61 7.99
CA PHE A 263 14.47 15.21 7.91
C PHE A 263 14.45 14.61 9.32
N ALA A 264 13.53 13.69 9.56
CA ALA A 264 13.49 12.89 10.78
C ALA A 264 14.52 11.78 10.65
N THR A 265 15.40 11.65 11.63
CA THR A 265 16.45 10.64 11.60
C THR A 265 16.45 9.80 12.87
N SER A 266 17.17 8.69 12.85
CA SER A 266 17.32 7.84 14.03
C SER A 266 18.11 8.48 15.18
N ASP A 267 18.71 9.65 14.98
CA ASP A 267 19.50 10.34 16.02
C ASP A 267 19.36 11.89 15.97
N GLY A 268 18.16 12.37 15.66
CA GLY A 268 17.78 13.78 15.71
C GLY A 268 17.00 14.23 14.48
N VAL A 269 16.85 15.53 14.34
CA VAL A 269 16.22 16.18 13.19
C VAL A 269 17.22 17.08 12.50
N SER A 270 17.12 17.23 11.19
CA SER A 270 17.76 18.34 10.49
C SER A 270 16.80 19.11 9.60
N ARG A 271 17.03 20.41 9.50
CA ARG A 271 16.39 21.30 8.53
C ARG A 271 17.39 21.71 7.45
N PHE A 272 16.96 21.72 6.19
CA PHE A 272 17.72 22.16 5.03
C PHE A 272 16.97 23.27 4.29
N ASP A 273 17.63 24.40 4.05
CA ASP A 273 17.06 25.56 3.34
C ASP A 273 17.48 25.64 1.85
N GLY A 274 18.09 24.57 1.32
CA GLY A 274 18.69 24.55 -0.01
C GLY A 274 20.19 24.88 -0.02
N ALA A 275 20.74 25.43 1.07
CA ALA A 275 22.16 25.77 1.19
C ALA A 275 22.79 25.35 2.52
N ARG A 276 22.02 25.34 3.61
CA ARG A 276 22.50 25.13 4.98
C ARG A 276 21.68 24.06 5.67
N TRP A 277 22.40 23.25 6.45
CA TRP A 277 21.83 22.28 7.35
C TRP A 277 21.88 22.81 8.78
N ILE A 278 20.76 22.69 9.49
CA ILE A 278 20.66 22.96 10.93
C ILE A 278 20.19 21.68 11.59
N ARG A 279 20.85 21.27 12.68
CA ARG A 279 20.55 20.04 13.41
C ARG A 279 19.85 20.38 14.72
N PHE A 280 18.92 19.52 15.12
CA PHE A 280 18.22 19.58 16.40
C PHE A 280 18.27 18.21 17.06
N SER A 281 18.49 18.22 18.36
CA SER A 281 18.61 17.04 19.22
C SER A 281 17.91 17.28 20.54
N ARG A 282 17.98 16.32 21.46
CA ARG A 282 17.52 16.50 22.84
C ARG A 282 18.17 17.67 23.56
N GLU A 283 19.40 18.03 23.20
CA GLU A 283 20.09 19.19 23.79
C GLU A 283 19.44 20.53 23.38
N ASP A 284 18.74 20.54 22.25
CA ASP A 284 18.07 21.72 21.71
C ASP A 284 16.59 21.83 22.16
N GLY A 285 16.03 20.75 22.72
CA GLY A 285 14.65 20.71 23.23
C GLY A 285 13.79 19.56 22.70
N LEU A 286 14.30 18.75 21.78
CA LEU A 286 13.60 17.58 21.24
C LEU A 286 13.34 16.53 22.36
N ALA A 287 12.16 15.92 22.39
CA ALA A 287 11.79 14.94 23.40
C ALA A 287 12.70 13.70 23.39
N ASP A 288 13.00 13.18 22.20
CA ASP A 288 13.95 12.08 21.96
C ASP A 288 14.61 12.19 20.59
N ASN A 289 15.84 11.71 20.46
CA ASN A 289 16.59 11.76 19.20
C ASN A 289 16.07 10.76 18.16
N GLY A 290 15.43 9.66 18.56
CA GLY A 290 14.83 8.75 17.60
C GLY A 290 13.53 9.35 17.05
N VAL A 291 13.58 10.00 15.89
CA VAL A 291 12.41 10.64 15.27
C VAL A 291 11.86 9.75 14.16
N MET A 292 10.56 9.51 14.22
CA MET A 292 9.85 8.57 13.36
C MET A 292 9.07 9.25 12.24
N ALA A 293 8.44 10.38 12.52
CA ALA A 293 7.60 11.11 11.56
C ALA A 293 7.57 12.62 11.89
N ILE A 294 7.21 13.43 10.90
CA ILE A 294 7.06 14.89 10.99
C ILE A 294 5.69 15.28 10.39
N ALA A 295 4.98 16.17 11.07
CA ALA A 295 3.81 16.85 10.52
C ALA A 295 3.93 18.36 10.73
N GLU A 296 3.29 19.14 9.87
CA GLU A 296 3.07 20.58 10.07
C GLU A 296 1.59 20.80 10.33
N ASP A 297 1.24 21.54 11.39
CA ASP A 297 -0.16 21.89 11.66
C ASP A 297 -0.60 23.14 10.88
N GLY A 298 -1.92 23.41 10.86
CA GLY A 298 -2.47 24.59 10.18
C GLY A 298 -1.99 25.95 10.71
N ALA A 299 -1.30 26.01 11.84
CA ALA A 299 -0.66 27.22 12.36
C ALA A 299 0.82 27.35 11.94
N GLY A 300 1.39 26.33 11.28
CA GLY A 300 2.78 26.26 10.85
C GLY A 300 3.73 25.74 11.92
N ASN A 301 3.23 25.14 13.01
CA ASN A 301 4.10 24.47 13.97
C ASN A 301 4.46 23.08 13.46
N LEU A 302 5.68 22.66 13.74
CA LEU A 302 6.18 21.35 13.35
C LEU A 302 6.09 20.37 14.52
N TRP A 303 5.46 19.24 14.26
CA TRP A 303 5.25 18.16 15.20
C TRP A 303 6.12 16.97 14.84
N PHE A 304 6.86 16.45 15.83
CA PHE A 304 7.82 15.37 15.66
C PHE A 304 7.42 14.18 16.52
N ALA A 305 7.10 13.06 15.87
CA ALA A 305 6.88 11.78 16.55
C ALA A 305 8.22 11.19 16.93
N THR A 306 8.41 10.89 18.21
CA THR A 306 9.67 10.35 18.70
C THR A 306 9.49 9.01 19.40
N LEU A 307 10.60 8.31 19.66
CA LEU A 307 10.60 7.08 20.46
C LEU A 307 10.15 7.30 21.90
N ASN A 308 10.20 8.54 22.40
CA ASN A 308 9.79 8.87 23.76
C ASN A 308 9.12 10.26 23.87
N GLY A 309 7.93 10.36 23.28
CA GLY A 309 7.03 11.50 23.32
C GLY A 309 6.82 12.13 21.95
N VAL A 310 6.16 13.28 21.96
CA VAL A 310 5.99 14.16 20.81
C VAL A 310 6.68 15.48 21.11
N SER A 311 7.33 16.09 20.12
CA SER A 311 7.82 17.46 20.23
C SER A 311 7.08 18.37 19.26
N CYS A 312 6.73 19.58 19.71
CA CYS A 312 6.17 20.65 18.89
C CYS A 312 7.19 21.79 18.83
N TYR A 313 7.47 22.31 17.65
CA TYR A 313 8.37 23.42 17.39
C TYR A 313 7.62 24.55 16.67
N ASP A 314 7.55 25.72 17.31
CA ASP A 314 6.84 26.90 16.80
C ASP A 314 7.72 27.85 15.96
N GLY A 315 8.95 27.43 15.64
CA GLY A 315 9.96 28.25 14.98
C GLY A 315 10.91 28.97 15.95
N GLU A 316 10.57 29.10 17.22
CA GLU A 316 11.40 29.74 18.25
C GLU A 316 11.76 28.79 19.41
N GLY A 317 10.82 27.96 19.84
CA GLY A 317 10.92 27.10 21.01
C GLY A 317 10.29 25.72 20.84
N TRP A 318 10.60 24.84 21.80
CA TRP A 318 10.16 23.46 21.83
C TRP A 318 9.20 23.20 22.99
N ALA A 319 8.12 22.47 22.70
CA ALA A 319 7.23 21.88 23.69
C ALA A 319 7.24 20.36 23.55
N GLY A 320 7.32 19.63 24.66
CA GLY A 320 7.30 18.17 24.68
C GLY A 320 6.01 17.64 25.33
N TYR A 321 5.47 16.55 24.78
CA TYR A 321 4.27 15.88 25.28
C TYR A 321 4.53 14.40 25.45
N THR A 322 4.04 13.84 26.55
CA THR A 322 4.18 12.44 26.93
C THR A 322 2.84 11.87 27.42
N SER A 323 2.86 10.62 27.86
CA SER A 323 1.72 10.00 28.54
C SER A 323 1.30 10.74 29.82
N GLU A 324 2.19 11.52 30.44
CA GLU A 324 1.83 12.36 31.59
C GLU A 324 0.93 13.55 31.18
N ASP A 325 0.99 13.96 29.91
CA ASP A 325 0.19 15.05 29.35
C ASP A 325 -1.12 14.57 28.72
N GLY A 326 -1.26 13.26 28.50
CA GLY A 326 -2.47 12.62 27.96
C GLY A 326 -2.26 11.78 26.71
N LEU A 327 -1.03 11.69 26.19
CA LEU A 327 -0.68 10.84 25.05
C LEU A 327 -0.88 9.34 25.39
N ALA A 328 -1.38 8.56 24.44
CA ALA A 328 -1.67 7.13 24.60
C ALA A 328 -0.41 6.30 24.96
N GLY A 329 0.72 6.67 24.37
CA GLY A 329 2.01 6.01 24.59
C GLY A 329 3.15 6.87 24.07
N ASN A 330 4.32 6.76 24.71
CA ASN A 330 5.46 7.61 24.37
C ASN A 330 6.18 7.19 23.08
N TRP A 331 6.01 5.97 22.59
CA TRP A 331 6.60 5.58 21.30
C TRP A 331 5.62 5.90 20.19
N VAL A 332 5.79 7.07 19.57
CA VAL A 332 4.93 7.57 18.51
C VAL A 332 5.53 7.22 17.14
N THR A 333 4.70 6.71 16.23
CA THR A 333 5.15 6.19 14.93
C THR A 333 4.69 7.03 13.75
N ALA A 334 3.58 7.76 13.88
CA ALA A 334 3.04 8.60 12.81
C ALA A 334 2.24 9.77 13.42
N ILE A 335 2.15 10.87 12.65
CA ILE A 335 1.35 12.06 12.98
C ILE A 335 0.61 12.46 11.72
N GLU A 336 -0.68 12.74 11.84
CA GLU A 336 -1.50 13.27 10.74
C GLU A 336 -2.43 14.38 11.25
N GLU A 337 -2.63 15.43 10.45
CA GLU A 337 -3.64 16.46 10.72
C GLU A 337 -4.93 16.13 9.95
N ASP A 338 -6.07 16.15 10.63
CA ASP A 338 -7.35 16.00 9.97
C ASP A 338 -7.88 17.31 9.40
N SER A 339 -8.95 17.24 8.59
CA SER A 339 -9.56 18.43 7.98
C SER A 339 -10.16 19.44 8.98
N GLY A 340 -10.34 19.05 10.24
CA GLY A 340 -10.77 19.91 11.34
C GLY A 340 -9.62 20.65 12.02
N GLY A 341 -8.37 20.28 11.72
CA GLY A 341 -7.16 20.80 12.34
C GLY A 341 -6.75 20.04 13.60
N ASP A 342 -7.35 18.88 13.89
CA ASP A 342 -6.91 18.05 15.00
C ASP A 342 -5.75 17.16 14.57
N LEU A 343 -4.80 16.96 15.47
CA LEU A 343 -3.65 16.10 15.22
C LEU A 343 -3.90 14.70 15.78
N TRP A 344 -3.59 13.69 14.99
CA TRP A 344 -3.71 12.28 15.31
C TRP A 344 -2.33 11.64 15.42
N PHE A 345 -2.10 10.90 16.50
CA PHE A 345 -0.80 10.31 16.85
C PHE A 345 -0.96 8.80 17.01
N ALA A 346 -0.33 8.05 16.12
CA ALA A 346 -0.26 6.59 16.24
C ALA A 346 0.86 6.20 17.20
N THR A 347 0.57 5.29 18.14
CA THR A 347 1.55 4.85 19.14
C THR A 347 1.74 3.34 19.09
N ARG A 348 2.95 2.86 19.41
CA ARG A 348 3.24 1.40 19.50
C ARG A 348 2.56 0.71 20.68
N SER A 349 1.94 1.47 21.57
CA SER A 349 1.27 0.93 22.75
C SER A 349 0.26 1.93 23.26
N GLY A 350 -0.97 1.47 23.49
CA GLY A 350 -2.04 2.31 24.07
C GLY A 350 -3.00 2.89 23.03
N GLY A 351 -2.83 2.54 21.75
CA GLY A 351 -3.72 2.93 20.66
C GLY A 351 -3.32 4.25 19.99
N VAL A 352 -4.30 5.09 19.70
CA VAL A 352 -4.14 6.35 18.96
C VAL A 352 -4.61 7.52 19.82
N SER A 353 -3.88 8.63 19.82
CA SER A 353 -4.33 9.88 20.46
C SER A 353 -4.74 10.92 19.45
N ARG A 354 -5.80 11.67 19.74
CA ARG A 354 -6.21 12.91 19.07
C ARG A 354 -5.91 14.09 19.98
N PHE A 355 -5.38 15.18 19.42
CA PHE A 355 -5.16 16.45 20.09
C PHE A 355 -5.87 17.58 19.35
N ASP A 356 -6.78 18.27 20.04
CA ASP A 356 -7.59 19.36 19.46
C ASP A 356 -6.98 20.77 19.64
N GLY A 357 -5.67 20.83 19.91
CA GLY A 357 -4.97 22.05 20.30
C GLY A 357 -5.04 22.36 21.80
N SER A 358 -5.88 21.65 22.56
CA SER A 358 -6.02 21.86 24.00
C SER A 358 -6.09 20.57 24.82
N THR A 359 -6.73 19.53 24.28
CA THR A 359 -7.13 18.34 25.01
C THR A 359 -6.70 17.10 24.24
N TRP A 360 -6.15 16.14 24.98
CA TRP A 360 -5.83 14.80 24.49
C TRP A 360 -7.01 13.86 24.68
N THR A 361 -7.35 13.11 23.63
CA THR A 361 -8.33 12.02 23.67
C THR A 361 -7.67 10.76 23.13
N THR A 362 -7.76 9.64 23.84
CA THR A 362 -7.15 8.37 23.43
C THR A 362 -8.23 7.39 23.00
N PHE A 363 -7.94 6.68 21.91
CA PHE A 363 -8.76 5.62 21.33
C PHE A 363 -7.99 4.30 21.36
N THR A 364 -8.69 3.23 21.71
CA THR A 364 -8.12 1.90 21.91
C THR A 364 -8.92 0.84 21.12
N SER A 365 -8.55 -0.42 21.27
CA SER A 365 -9.29 -1.58 20.78
C SER A 365 -10.70 -1.66 21.37
N GLU A 366 -10.95 -1.08 22.55
CA GLU A 366 -12.30 -0.93 23.12
C GLU A 366 -13.17 0.06 22.32
N ASP A 367 -12.54 0.98 21.60
CA ASP A 367 -13.18 2.01 20.76
C ASP A 367 -13.28 1.60 19.29
N GLY A 368 -12.76 0.42 18.91
CA GLY A 368 -12.86 -0.13 17.56
C GLY A 368 -11.56 -0.19 16.75
N LEU A 369 -10.42 0.13 17.36
CA LEU A 369 -9.12 -0.09 16.70
C LEU A 369 -8.85 -1.60 16.53
N ALA A 370 -8.12 -1.96 15.47
CA ALA A 370 -7.77 -3.36 15.20
C ALA A 370 -6.91 -3.98 16.32
N ASN A 371 -6.07 -3.16 16.97
CA ASN A 371 -5.29 -3.47 18.16
C ASN A 371 -4.80 -2.17 18.83
N ASP A 372 -4.09 -2.29 19.95
CA ASP A 372 -3.45 -1.18 20.67
C ASP A 372 -1.92 -1.09 20.43
N GLN A 373 -1.39 -1.71 19.38
CA GLN A 373 0.05 -1.99 19.16
C GLN A 373 0.58 -1.57 17.79
#